data_AF-A0A2T6SQM6-F1
#
_entry.id   AF-A0A2T6SQM6-F1
#
_cell.length_a   1.000
_cell.length_b   1.000
_cell.length_c   1.000
_cell.angle_alpha   90.00
_cell.angle_beta   90.00
_cell.angle_gamma   90.00
#
_symmetry.space_group_name_H-M   'P 1'
#
loop_
_entity.id
_entity.type
_entity.pdbx_description
1 polymer ?
#
loop_
_entity_poly.entity_id
_entity_poly.type
_entity_poly.pdbx_seq_one_letter_code
_entity_poly.pdbx_strand_id
1 'polypeptide(L)'
;TYGLSWEQKIINPVVRDVVRSVVGRYPAEDLPIKRNEIAALINSGINKEVSKLPNTPVELSSIQLREIVLPAKIKEQIEKVQIARQESERVKYEVERSKQEAQKQAALAKGEADANRIKAQGVADAIVIEATAKSQANLSISQSLS
;
A
#
# COMPACT_ATOMS: atom_id res chain seq x y z
N THR A 1 -53.86 17.72 16.04
CA THR A 1 -53.37 18.16 14.72
C THR A 1 -51.93 18.59 14.86
N TYR A 2 -51.00 17.94 14.14
CA TYR A 2 -49.63 18.43 14.06
C TYR A 2 -49.69 19.75 13.28
N GLY A 3 -49.53 20.89 13.97
CA GLY A 3 -49.52 22.21 13.33
C GLY A 3 -48.29 22.41 12.44
N LEU A 4 -47.86 23.66 12.22
CA LEU A 4 -46.73 24.04 11.37
C LEU A 4 -45.38 23.32 11.64
N SER A 5 -45.23 22.61 12.76
CA SER A 5 -43.99 21.88 13.12
C SER A 5 -44.02 20.38 12.83
N TRP A 6 -44.93 19.91 11.98
CA TRP A 6 -45.04 18.48 11.65
C TRP A 6 -43.76 17.92 11.02
N GLU A 7 -43.05 18.71 10.21
CA GLU A 7 -41.75 18.36 9.60
C GLU A 7 -40.71 18.00 10.64
N GLN A 8 -40.60 18.81 11.69
CA GLN A 8 -39.63 18.58 12.77
C GLN A 8 -39.95 17.35 13.61
N LYS A 9 -41.22 16.95 13.66
CA LYS A 9 -41.69 15.83 14.48
C LYS A 9 -41.70 14.51 13.74
N ILE A 10 -41.83 14.53 12.41
CA ILE A 10 -41.96 13.32 11.58
C ILE A 10 -40.71 13.10 10.73
N ILE A 11 -40.22 14.13 10.04
CA ILE A 11 -39.12 13.99 9.07
C ILE A 11 -37.76 14.01 9.77
N ASN A 12 -37.52 14.96 10.67
CA ASN A 12 -36.20 15.08 11.34
C ASN A 12 -35.75 13.82 12.09
N PRO A 13 -36.61 13.09 12.83
CA PRO A 13 -36.21 11.85 13.48
C PRO A 13 -35.76 10.78 12.48
N VAL A 14 -36.54 10.58 11.40
CA VAL A 14 -36.23 9.63 10.33
C VAL A 14 -34.89 9.97 9.68
N VAL A 15 -34.68 11.24 9.31
CA VAL A 15 -33.41 11.70 8.74
C VAL A 15 -32.25 11.47 9.70
N ARG A 16 -32.42 11.81 10.98
CA ARG A 16 -31.36 11.63 12.00
C ARG A 16 -30.99 10.16 12.17
N ASP A 17 -31.95 9.26 12.19
CA ASP A 17 -31.72 7.84 12.37
C ASP A 17 -31.03 7.20 11.16
N VAL A 18 -31.43 7.58 9.94
CA VAL A 18 -30.73 7.16 8.72
C VAL A 18 -29.30 7.68 8.72
N VAL A 19 -29.08 8.97 8.98
CA VAL A 19 -27.73 9.57 9.02
C VAL A 19 -26.86 8.86 10.08
N ARG A 20 -27.37 8.61 11.28
CA ARG A 20 -26.65 7.88 12.33
C ARG A 20 -26.30 6.46 11.89
N SER A 21 -27.24 5.75 11.28
CA SER A 21 -27.05 4.37 10.80
C SER A 21 -26.01 4.27 9.68
N VAL A 22 -25.97 5.24 8.77
CA VAL A 22 -24.99 5.27 7.67
C VAL A 22 -23.62 5.68 8.20
N VAL A 23 -23.52 6.81 8.92
CA VAL A 23 -22.24 7.35 9.41
C VAL A 23 -21.57 6.39 10.40
N GLY A 24 -22.34 5.69 11.25
CA GLY A 24 -21.81 4.74 12.21
C GLY A 24 -21.13 3.50 11.61
N ARG A 25 -21.27 3.26 10.30
CA ARG A 25 -20.59 2.15 9.59
C ARG A 25 -19.18 2.52 9.14
N TYR A 26 -18.83 3.80 9.15
CA TYR A 26 -17.55 4.29 8.66
C TYR A 26 -16.67 4.77 9.81
N PRO A 27 -15.37 4.43 9.79
CA PRO A 27 -14.39 5.08 10.66
C PRO A 27 -14.39 6.59 10.48
N ALA A 28 -14.07 7.35 11.54
CA ALA A 28 -14.05 8.81 11.48
C ALA A 28 -13.05 9.36 10.44
N GLU A 29 -11.94 8.64 10.21
CA GLU A 29 -10.93 8.95 9.18
C GLU A 29 -11.46 8.84 7.75
N ASP A 30 -12.44 7.96 7.52
CA ASP A 30 -13.02 7.70 6.20
C ASP A 30 -14.13 8.70 5.85
N LEU A 31 -14.73 9.39 6.83
CA LEU A 31 -15.88 10.26 6.60
C LEU A 31 -15.61 11.39 5.58
N PRO A 32 -14.47 12.09 5.63
CA PRO A 32 -14.15 13.10 4.62
C PRO A 32 -13.85 12.48 3.25
N ILE A 33 -13.22 11.31 3.24
CA ILE A 33 -12.76 10.64 2.01
C ILE A 33 -13.95 10.05 1.24
N LYS A 34 -14.85 9.37 1.93
CA LYS A 34 -16.03 8.69 1.37
C LYS A 34 -17.29 9.57 1.39
N ARG A 35 -17.13 10.89 1.45
CA ARG A 35 -18.25 11.86 1.54
C ARG A 35 -19.34 11.62 0.51
N ASN A 36 -18.96 11.38 -0.76
CA ASN A 36 -19.92 11.21 -1.85
C ASN A 36 -20.71 9.90 -1.73
N GLU A 37 -20.04 8.82 -1.31
CA GLU A 37 -20.69 7.53 -1.04
C GLU A 37 -21.66 7.65 0.13
N ILE A 38 -21.22 8.27 1.23
CA ILE A 38 -22.05 8.54 2.41
C ILE A 38 -23.27 9.39 2.03
N ALA A 39 -23.09 10.43 1.21
CA ALA A 39 -24.19 11.26 0.73
C ALA A 39 -25.21 10.46 -0.10
N ALA A 40 -24.74 9.58 -0.99
CA ALA A 40 -25.61 8.72 -1.79
C ALA A 40 -26.40 7.72 -0.93
N LEU A 41 -25.74 7.11 0.06
CA LEU A 41 -26.38 6.18 0.99
C LEU A 41 -27.40 6.86 1.90
N ILE A 42 -27.09 8.06 2.40
CA ILE A 42 -28.05 8.88 3.17
C ILE A 42 -29.26 9.22 2.30
N ASN A 43 -29.04 9.64 1.04
CA ASN A 43 -30.12 9.98 0.12
C ASN A 43 -31.04 8.77 -0.15
N SER A 44 -30.46 7.62 -0.50
CA SER A 44 -31.20 6.37 -0.70
C SER A 44 -31.95 5.94 0.57
N GLY A 45 -31.30 6.03 1.73
CA GLY A 45 -31.89 5.66 3.02
C GLY A 45 -33.07 6.54 3.41
N ILE A 46 -32.94 7.86 3.26
CA ILE A 46 -34.04 8.78 3.58
C ILE A 46 -35.20 8.59 2.62
N ASN A 47 -34.95 8.48 1.31
CA ASN A 47 -36.02 8.19 0.33
C ASN A 47 -36.78 6.91 0.69
N LYS A 48 -36.05 5.85 1.08
CA LYS A 48 -36.65 4.57 1.49
C LYS A 48 -37.48 4.67 2.77
N GLU A 49 -37.05 5.44 3.77
CA GLU A 49 -37.81 5.58 5.01
C GLU A 49 -39.00 6.54 4.87
N VAL A 50 -38.84 7.63 4.10
CA VAL A 50 -39.92 8.60 3.85
C VAL A 50 -41.04 7.98 3.00
N SER A 51 -40.71 7.15 2.01
CA SER A 51 -41.70 6.44 1.18
C SER A 51 -42.54 5.40 1.94
N LYS A 52 -42.10 4.96 3.12
CA LYS A 52 -42.87 4.06 4.00
C LYS A 52 -43.87 4.79 4.90
N LEU A 53 -43.78 6.12 5.00
CA LEU A 53 -44.67 6.89 5.87
C LEU A 53 -46.10 6.85 5.30
N PRO A 54 -47.11 6.47 6.11
CA PRO A 54 -48.49 6.45 5.66
C PRO A 54 -48.98 7.87 5.33
N ASN A 55 -49.86 7.99 4.34
CA ASN A 55 -50.44 9.25 3.83
C ASN A 55 -49.49 10.25 3.15
N THR A 56 -48.26 9.84 2.79
CA THR A 56 -47.24 10.55 1.98
C THR A 56 -47.52 12.05 1.73
N PRO A 57 -47.50 12.92 2.75
CA PRO A 57 -47.95 14.30 2.60
C PRO A 57 -46.90 15.19 1.90
N VAL A 58 -45.75 14.62 1.51
CA VAL A 58 -44.57 15.34 1.05
C VAL A 58 -43.85 14.50 0.01
N GLU A 59 -43.47 15.15 -1.09
CA GLU A 59 -42.55 14.59 -2.07
C GLU A 59 -41.14 15.15 -1.81
N LEU A 60 -40.17 14.26 -1.70
CA LEU A 60 -38.78 14.64 -1.46
C LEU A 60 -38.09 14.90 -2.79
N SER A 61 -37.80 16.18 -3.09
CA SER A 61 -37.18 16.55 -4.37
C SER A 61 -35.69 16.18 -4.44
N SER A 62 -34.87 16.67 -3.50
CA SER A 62 -33.45 16.32 -3.44
C SER A 62 -32.87 16.49 -2.04
N ILE A 63 -31.92 15.64 -1.69
CA ILE A 63 -31.14 15.74 -0.45
C ILE A 63 -29.69 16.00 -0.83
N GLN A 64 -29.11 17.02 -0.21
CA GLN A 64 -27.70 17.36 -0.38
C GLN A 64 -27.01 17.39 0.96
N LEU A 65 -25.94 16.61 1.09
CA LEU A 65 -25.02 16.72 2.20
C LEU A 65 -24.22 18.01 2.02
N ARG A 66 -24.28 18.94 3.00
CA ARG A 66 -23.54 20.21 2.96
C ARG A 66 -22.11 20.02 3.44
N GLU A 67 -21.95 19.61 4.69
CA GLU A 67 -20.64 19.43 5.33
C GLU A 67 -20.68 18.34 6.38
N ILE A 68 -19.51 17.77 6.67
CA ILE A 68 -19.29 16.86 7.80
C ILE A 68 -18.33 17.57 8.75
N VAL A 69 -18.84 18.03 9.88
CA VAL A 69 -18.03 18.73 10.89
C VAL A 69 -17.53 17.71 11.92
N LEU A 70 -16.22 17.46 11.91
CA LEU A 70 -15.57 16.60 12.89
C LEU A 70 -15.10 17.43 14.09
N PRO A 71 -15.31 16.95 15.34
CA PRO A 71 -14.75 17.60 16.52
C PRO A 71 -13.21 17.71 16.43
N ALA A 72 -12.64 18.82 16.92
CA ALA A 72 -11.21 19.09 16.83
C ALA A 72 -10.33 17.95 17.39
N LYS A 73 -10.73 17.34 18.51
CA LYS A 73 -10.04 16.18 19.10
C LYS A 73 -9.95 14.99 18.14
N ILE A 74 -11.00 14.72 17.37
CA ILE A 74 -11.03 13.61 16.42
C ILE A 74 -10.13 13.90 15.24
N LYS A 75 -10.14 15.14 14.73
CA LYS A 75 -9.26 15.57 13.64
C LYS A 75 -7.78 15.39 13.99
N GLU A 76 -7.39 15.80 15.20
CA GLU A 76 -6.02 15.66 15.70
C GLU A 76 -5.61 14.17 15.82
N GLN A 77 -6.51 13.30 16.29
CA GLN A 77 -6.23 11.86 16.37
C GLN A 77 -6.06 11.23 14.99
N ILE A 78 -6.89 11.62 14.01
CA ILE A 78 -6.76 11.13 12.63
C ILE A 78 -5.40 11.54 12.06
N GLU A 79 -4.98 12.78 12.26
CA GLU A 79 -3.67 13.28 11.82
C GLU A 79 -2.52 12.49 12.47
N LYS A 80 -2.59 12.22 13.78
CA LYS A 80 -1.61 11.38 14.49
C LYS A 80 -1.54 9.96 13.92
N VAL A 81 -2.68 9.35 13.62
CA VAL A 81 -2.72 8.00 13.02
C VAL A 81 -2.13 8.02 11.61
N GLN A 82 -2.39 9.06 10.82
CA GLN A 82 -1.81 9.21 9.47
C GLN A 82 -0.28 9.34 9.54
N ILE A 83 0.24 10.16 10.45
CA ILE A 83 1.68 10.30 10.67
C ILE A 83 2.31 8.95 11.10
N ALA A 84 1.68 8.25 12.04
CA ALA A 84 2.16 6.95 12.48
C ALA A 84 2.16 5.89 11.37
N ARG A 85 1.15 5.89 10.50
CA ARG A 85 1.09 5.01 9.31
C ARG A 85 2.22 5.33 8.33
N GLN A 86 2.40 6.61 7.99
CA GLN A 86 3.48 7.05 7.09
C GLN A 86 4.85 6.66 7.64
N GLU A 87 5.07 6.83 8.94
CA GLU A 87 6.32 6.44 9.58
C GLU A 87 6.54 4.92 9.51
N SER A 88 5.50 4.13 9.76
CA SER A 88 5.60 2.67 9.62
C SER A 88 5.89 2.23 8.19
N GLU A 89 5.26 2.86 7.19
CA GLU A 89 5.53 2.59 5.78
C GLU A 89 6.96 2.98 5.40
N ARG A 90 7.45 4.12 5.88
CA ARG A 90 8.84 4.57 5.70
C ARG A 90 9.83 3.56 6.26
N VAL A 91 9.63 3.11 7.50
CA VAL A 91 10.50 2.11 8.15
C VAL A 91 10.45 0.78 7.41
N LYS A 92 9.27 0.31 6.98
CA LYS A 92 9.15 -0.91 6.16
C LYS A 92 9.94 -0.78 4.86
N TYR A 93 9.82 0.35 4.18
CA TYR A 93 10.57 0.61 2.96
C TYR A 93 12.07 0.66 3.19
N GLU A 94 12.52 1.27 4.30
CA GLU A 94 13.94 1.32 4.69
C GLU A 94 14.51 -0.07 4.99
N VAL A 95 13.78 -0.92 5.70
CA VAL A 95 14.16 -2.31 5.97
C VAL A 95 14.25 -3.11 4.67
N GLU A 96 13.26 -2.98 3.79
CA GLU A 96 13.26 -3.69 2.50
C GLU A 96 14.43 -3.22 1.62
N ARG A 97 14.68 -1.91 1.56
CA ARG A 97 15.83 -1.34 0.85
C ARG A 97 17.16 -1.85 1.41
N SER A 98 17.31 -1.90 2.73
CA SER A 98 18.53 -2.38 3.39
C SER A 98 18.76 -3.86 3.09
N LYS A 99 17.69 -4.67 3.07
CA LYS A 99 17.75 -6.08 2.69
C LYS A 99 18.17 -6.26 1.24
N GLN A 100 17.62 -5.46 0.32
CA GLN A 100 17.99 -5.50 -1.09
C GLN A 100 19.45 -5.09 -1.31
N GLU A 101 19.92 -4.05 -0.63
CA GLU A 101 21.32 -3.64 -0.71
C GLU A 101 22.26 -4.72 -0.15
N ALA A 102 21.91 -5.34 0.99
CA ALA A 102 22.68 -6.45 1.54
C ALA A 102 22.75 -7.65 0.58
N GLN A 103 21.63 -8.01 -0.05
CA GLN A 103 21.59 -9.07 -1.06
C GLN A 103 22.45 -8.74 -2.28
N LYS A 104 22.40 -7.49 -2.76
CA LYS A 104 23.23 -7.01 -3.86
C LYS A 104 24.71 -7.10 -3.53
N GLN A 105 25.13 -6.65 -2.35
CA GLN A 105 26.52 -6.74 -1.91
C GLN A 105 26.99 -8.19 -1.79
N ALA A 106 26.18 -9.08 -1.22
CA ALA A 106 26.49 -10.50 -1.15
C ALA A 106 26.63 -11.15 -2.54
N ALA A 107 25.76 -10.79 -3.48
CA ALA A 107 25.82 -11.28 -4.86
C ALA A 107 27.08 -10.78 -5.59
N LEU A 108 27.45 -9.50 -5.40
CA LEU A 108 28.69 -8.93 -5.95
C LEU A 108 29.93 -9.63 -5.38
N ALA A 109 30.02 -9.77 -4.06
CA ALA A 109 31.14 -10.45 -3.41
C ALA A 109 31.27 -11.92 -3.88
N LYS A 110 30.14 -12.62 -4.04
CA LYS A 110 30.15 -13.97 -4.60
C LYS A 110 30.63 -13.99 -6.05
N GLY A 111 30.14 -13.06 -6.87
CA GLY A 111 30.57 -12.91 -8.27
C GLY A 111 32.06 -12.62 -8.40
N GLU A 112 32.62 -11.75 -7.55
CA GLU A 112 34.05 -11.47 -7.50
C GLU A 112 34.87 -12.68 -7.06
N ALA A 113 34.42 -13.40 -6.03
CA ALA A 113 35.08 -14.62 -5.56
C ALA A 113 35.12 -15.70 -6.65
N ASP A 114 33.98 -15.93 -7.33
CA ASP A 114 33.88 -16.88 -8.43
C ASP A 114 34.75 -16.45 -9.62
N ALA A 115 34.76 -15.16 -9.97
CA ALA A 115 35.61 -14.62 -11.03
C ALA A 115 37.10 -14.80 -10.71
N ASN A 116 37.52 -14.53 -9.48
CA ASN A 116 38.91 -14.73 -9.04
C ASN A 116 39.31 -16.21 -9.07
N ARG A 117 38.41 -17.12 -8.66
CA ARG A 117 38.65 -18.56 -8.75
C ARG A 117 38.82 -19.02 -10.20
N ILE A 118 37.97 -18.56 -11.11
CA ILE A 118 38.05 -18.89 -12.53
C ILE A 118 39.34 -18.35 -13.14
N LYS A 119 39.74 -17.11 -12.82
CA LYS A 119 41.01 -16.53 -13.27
C LYS A 119 42.21 -17.33 -12.77
N ALA A 120 42.25 -17.68 -11.49
CA ALA A 120 43.32 -18.47 -10.91
C ALA A 120 43.44 -19.85 -11.57
N GLN A 121 42.30 -20.52 -11.82
CA GLN A 121 42.28 -21.78 -12.56
C GLN A 121 42.81 -21.61 -13.99
N GLY A 122 42.37 -20.58 -14.71
CA GLY A 122 42.85 -20.31 -16.06
C GLY A 122 44.36 -20.04 -16.13
N VAL A 123 44.92 -19.35 -15.14
CA VAL A 123 46.38 -19.14 -15.03
C VAL A 123 47.10 -20.46 -14.73
N ALA A 124 46.58 -21.28 -13.81
CA ALA A 124 47.15 -22.59 -13.50
C ALA A 124 47.16 -23.51 -14.73
N ASP A 125 46.05 -23.58 -15.45
CA ASP A 125 45.91 -24.38 -16.67
C ASP A 125 46.91 -23.91 -17.75
N ALA A 126 47.06 -22.59 -17.93
CA ALA A 126 48.04 -22.04 -18.85
C ALA A 126 49.49 -22.43 -18.51
N ILE A 127 49.86 -22.40 -17.22
CA ILE A 127 51.19 -22.82 -16.75
C ILE A 127 51.41 -24.32 -17.03
N VAL A 128 50.41 -25.18 -16.77
CA VAL A 128 50.51 -26.62 -17.04
C VAL A 128 50.68 -26.88 -18.54
N ILE A 129 49.91 -26.18 -19.40
CA ILE A 129 50.01 -26.31 -20.86
C ILE A 129 51.42 -25.90 -21.32
N GLU A 130 51.93 -24.75 -20.86
CA GLU A 130 53.26 -24.26 -21.23
C GLU A 130 54.37 -25.19 -20.75
N ALA A 131 54.29 -25.68 -19.51
CA ALA A 131 55.26 -26.61 -18.94
C ALA A 131 55.28 -27.94 -19.71
N THR A 132 54.10 -28.46 -20.07
CA THR A 132 53.96 -29.69 -20.87
C THR A 132 54.55 -29.50 -22.26
N ALA A 133 54.27 -28.38 -22.92
CA ALA A 133 54.83 -28.05 -24.24
C ALA A 133 56.36 -27.94 -24.21
N LYS A 134 56.93 -27.26 -23.20
CA LYS A 134 58.39 -27.18 -22.99
C LYS A 134 59.01 -28.55 -22.72
N SER A 135 58.37 -29.37 -21.89
CA SER A 135 58.85 -30.72 -21.59
C SER A 135 58.90 -31.59 -22.85
N GLN A 136 57.86 -31.55 -23.68
CA GLN A 136 57.81 -32.29 -24.95
C GLN A 136 58.89 -31.81 -25.92
N ALA A 137 59.08 -30.49 -26.05
CA ALA A 137 60.13 -29.93 -26.89
C ALA A 137 61.53 -30.41 -26.45
N ASN A 138 61.81 -30.40 -25.15
CA ASN A 138 63.09 -30.87 -24.60
C ASN A 138 63.32 -32.37 -24.85
N LEU A 139 62.27 -33.19 -24.71
CA LEU A 139 62.32 -34.62 -25.03
C LEU A 139 62.68 -34.85 -26.51
N SER A 140 62.04 -34.14 -27.43
CA SER A 140 62.32 -34.25 -28.88
C SER A 140 63.74 -33.81 -29.23
N ILE A 141 64.24 -32.75 -28.61
CA ILE A 141 65.63 -32.30 -28.79
C ILE A 141 66.61 -33.36 -28.27
N SER A 142 66.37 -33.91 -27.08
CA SER A 142 67.23 -34.95 -26.49
C SER A 142 67.30 -36.20 -27.37
N GLN A 143 66.19 -36.63 -27.95
CA GLN A 143 66.14 -37.78 -28.86
C GLN A 143 66.86 -37.52 -30.18
N SER A 144 66.98 -36.25 -30.59
CA SER A 144 67.68 -35.86 -31.83
C SER A 144 69.19 -35.74 -31.64
N LEU A 145 69.67 -35.67 -30.40
CA LEU A 145 71.08 -35.52 -30.03
C LEU A 145 71.74 -36.85 -29.60
N SER A 146 70.96 -37.92 -29.45
CA SER A 146 71.40 -39.31 -29.21
C SER A 146 71.49 -40.10 -30.50
#